data_AF-A0A482XJ67-F1
#
_entry.id   AF-A0A482XJ67-F1
#
_cell.length_a   1.000
_cell.length_b   1.000
_cell.length_c   1.000
_cell.angle_alpha   90.00
_cell.angle_beta   90.00
_cell.angle_gamma   90.00
#
_symmetry.space_group_name_H-M   'P 1'
#
loop_
_entity.id
_entity.type
_entity.pdbx_description
1 polymer ?
#
loop_
_entity_poly.entity_id
_entity_poly.type
_entity_poly.pdbx_seq_one_letter_code
_entity_poly.pdbx_strand_id
1 'polypeptide(L)'
;NVRYRFRLINAGNQNCPLELYIENHTMTILSSDGGDIQPIEAATLVSYAGERWDFVLNANATVGNYWIRFKGLMDCDERFTKAHQVAILRYHGAPEEDPTSKLSYHGPAKPHP
;
A
#
# COMPACT_ATOMS: atom_id res chain seq x y z
N ASN A 1 -20.37 -5.72 5.32
CA ASN A 1 -19.04 -5.74 4.70
C ASN A 1 -19.02 -4.71 3.57
N VAL A 2 -18.07 -3.77 3.59
CA VAL A 2 -17.99 -2.66 2.63
C VAL A 2 -16.72 -2.82 1.79
N ARG A 3 -16.82 -2.55 0.48
CA ARG A 3 -15.69 -2.57 -0.44
C ARG A 3 -15.42 -1.16 -0.93
N TYR A 4 -14.15 -0.79 -0.97
CA TYR A 4 -13.71 0.55 -1.38
C TYR A 4 -12.80 0.43 -2.60
N ARG A 5 -13.11 1.18 -3.66
CA ARG A 5 -12.20 1.35 -4.80
C ARG A 5 -11.29 2.53 -4.51
N PHE A 6 -10.04 2.24 -4.18
CA PHE A 6 -8.99 3.24 -4.05
C PHE A 6 -8.42 3.60 -5.42
N ARG A 7 -8.03 4.87 -5.56
CA ARG A 7 -7.31 5.40 -6.72
C ARG A 7 -5.97 5.92 -6.23
N LEU A 8 -4.91 5.15 -6.41
CA LEU A 8 -3.56 5.55 -6.08
C LEU A 8 -3.01 6.41 -7.22
N ILE A 9 -2.42 7.56 -6.87
CA ILE A 9 -1.70 8.43 -7.79
C ILE A 9 -0.30 8.63 -7.21
N ASN A 10 0.73 8.15 -7.92
CA ASN A 10 2.10 8.44 -7.54
C ASN A 10 2.54 9.76 -8.17
N ALA A 11 2.35 10.86 -7.44
CA ALA A 11 2.78 12.20 -7.85
C ALA A 11 4.25 12.50 -7.49
N GLY A 12 5.08 11.48 -7.34
CA GLY A 12 6.52 11.64 -7.12
C GLY A 12 7.24 12.28 -8.30
N ASN A 13 8.39 12.90 -8.05
CA ASN A 13 9.28 13.46 -9.07
C ASN A 13 10.63 12.74 -9.16
N GLN A 14 10.84 11.73 -8.30
CA GLN A 14 12.07 10.96 -8.24
C GLN A 14 11.94 9.68 -9.08
N ASN A 15 13.08 9.16 -9.55
CA ASN A 15 13.13 7.91 -10.31
C ASN A 15 12.99 6.65 -9.45
N CYS A 16 12.54 6.79 -8.20
CA CYS A 16 12.42 5.65 -7.30
C CYS A 16 10.98 5.14 -7.21
N PRO A 17 10.76 3.83 -7.41
CA PRO A 17 9.44 3.23 -7.23
C PRO A 17 9.01 3.26 -5.76
N LEU A 18 7.70 3.39 -5.53
CA LEU A 18 7.08 3.28 -4.21
C LEU A 18 6.28 1.98 -4.12
N GLU A 19 6.53 1.21 -3.06
CA GLU A 19 5.74 0.05 -2.69
C GLU A 19 4.67 0.45 -1.66
N LEU A 20 3.40 0.24 -2.01
CA LEU A 20 2.24 0.33 -1.13
C LEU A 20 1.95 -1.02 -0.49
N TYR A 21 1.74 -1.03 0.82
CA TYR A 21 1.25 -2.16 1.60
C TYR A 21 0.19 -1.70 2.60
N ILE A 22 -0.89 -2.45 2.76
CA ILE A 22 -1.93 -2.17 3.75
C ILE A 22 -1.99 -3.35 4.72
N GLU A 23 -1.71 -3.08 5.99
CA GLU A 23 -1.60 -4.13 7.01
C GLU A 23 -2.89 -4.94 7.12
N ASN A 24 -2.76 -6.27 7.09
CA ASN A 24 -3.87 -7.23 7.13
C ASN A 24 -4.94 -7.07 6.03
N HIS A 25 -4.58 -6.47 4.88
CA HIS A 25 -5.48 -6.36 3.73
C HIS A 25 -4.80 -6.82 2.44
N THR A 26 -5.53 -7.59 1.64
CA THR A 26 -5.18 -7.89 0.24
C THR A 26 -5.88 -6.88 -0.67
N MET A 27 -5.19 -6.44 -1.71
CA MET A 27 -5.72 -5.52 -2.71
C MET A 27 -6.09 -6.31 -3.97
N THR A 28 -7.25 -6.02 -4.55
CA THR A 28 -7.62 -6.50 -5.90
C THR A 28 -7.40 -5.39 -6.89
N ILE A 29 -6.31 -5.46 -7.66
CA ILE A 29 -5.91 -4.45 -8.65
C ILE A 29 -6.78 -4.61 -9.90
N LEU A 30 -7.35 -3.50 -10.41
CA LEU A 30 -8.34 -3.51 -11.49
C LEU A 30 -7.93 -2.70 -12.72
N SER A 31 -7.09 -1.68 -12.55
CA SER A 31 -6.68 -0.80 -13.65
C SER A 31 -5.30 -0.18 -13.39
N SER A 32 -4.58 0.09 -14.47
CA SER A 32 -3.35 0.86 -14.52
C SER A 32 -3.50 2.00 -15.53
N ASP A 33 -3.17 3.23 -15.13
CA ASP A 33 -3.17 4.44 -15.96
C ASP A 33 -4.48 4.76 -16.70
N GLY A 34 -5.60 4.23 -16.22
CA GLY A 34 -6.93 4.40 -16.81
C GLY A 34 -7.33 3.30 -17.80
N GLY A 35 -6.43 2.34 -18.06
CA GLY A 35 -6.74 1.11 -18.77
C GLY A 35 -7.14 0.01 -17.80
N ASP A 36 -8.25 -0.68 -18.05
CA ASP A 36 -8.68 -1.83 -17.26
C ASP A 36 -7.73 -3.01 -17.50
N ILE A 37 -7.48 -3.79 -16.44
CA ILE A 37 -6.71 -5.04 -16.48
C ILE A 37 -7.56 -6.20 -15.96
N GLN A 38 -7.12 -7.43 -16.21
CA GLN A 38 -7.70 -8.58 -15.50
C GLN A 38 -7.42 -8.43 -14.00
N PRO A 39 -8.42 -8.64 -13.11
CA PRO A 39 -8.22 -8.47 -11.68
C PRO A 39 -7.09 -9.35 -11.13
N ILE A 40 -6.18 -8.74 -10.38
CA ILE A 40 -5.06 -9.43 -9.74
C ILE A 40 -5.10 -9.17 -8.25
N GLU A 41 -5.02 -10.22 -7.44
CA GLU A 41 -4.86 -10.10 -6.00
C GLU A 41 -3.38 -9.94 -5.63
N ALA A 42 -3.08 -8.92 -4.84
CA ALA A 42 -1.72 -8.64 -4.39
C ALA A 42 -1.72 -8.11 -2.95
N ALA A 43 -0.69 -8.50 -2.19
CA ALA A 43 -0.44 -7.95 -0.86
C ALA A 43 0.26 -6.59 -0.93
N THR A 44 1.08 -6.36 -1.96
CA THR A 44 1.76 -5.09 -2.20
C THR A 44 1.53 -4.61 -3.63
N LEU A 45 1.66 -3.30 -3.84
CA LEU A 45 1.55 -2.66 -5.14
C LEU A 45 2.74 -1.73 -5.33
N VAL A 46 3.54 -1.95 -6.37
CA VAL A 46 4.66 -1.06 -6.71
C VAL A 46 4.19 -0.07 -7.77
N SER A 47 4.50 1.21 -7.57
CA SER A 47 4.14 2.28 -8.49
C SER A 47 5.33 3.20 -8.75
N TYR A 48 5.51 3.57 -10.01
CA TYR A 48 6.47 4.58 -10.46
C TYR A 48 5.83 5.97 -10.53
N ALA A 49 6.69 7.00 -10.49
CA ALA A 49 6.27 8.39 -10.65
C ALA A 49 5.42 8.57 -11.92
N GLY A 50 4.25 9.19 -11.76
CA GLY A 50 3.29 9.45 -12.83
C GLY A 50 2.22 8.36 -13.02
N GLU A 51 2.42 7.16 -12.47
CA GLU A 51 1.44 6.07 -12.61
C GLU A 51 0.21 6.28 -11.71
N ARG A 52 -0.92 5.74 -12.19
CA ARG A 52 -2.17 5.61 -11.44
C ARG A 52 -2.59 4.15 -11.40
N TRP A 53 -3.09 3.73 -10.24
CA TRP A 53 -3.58 2.38 -10.04
C TRP A 53 -4.92 2.42 -9.33
N ASP A 54 -5.89 1.67 -9.85
CA ASP A 54 -7.14 1.44 -9.15
C ASP A 54 -7.14 0.04 -8.54
N PHE A 55 -7.42 -0.05 -7.25
CA PHE A 55 -7.57 -1.31 -6.56
C PHE A 55 -8.79 -1.29 -5.64
N VAL A 56 -9.36 -2.46 -5.39
CA VAL A 56 -10.40 -2.65 -4.39
C VAL A 56 -9.79 -3.20 -3.12
N LEU A 57 -10.14 -2.58 -2.00
CA LEU A 57 -9.92 -3.08 -0.65
C LEU A 57 -11.24 -3.56 -0.07
N ASN A 58 -11.23 -4.77 0.48
CA ASN A 58 -12.36 -5.35 1.20
C ASN A 58 -12.16 -5.08 2.70
N ALA A 59 -13.08 -4.33 3.32
CA ALA A 59 -12.98 -3.96 4.74
C ALA A 59 -13.56 -5.09 5.63
N ASN A 60 -12.89 -6.25 5.60
CA ASN A 60 -13.31 -7.48 6.28
C ASN A 60 -12.44 -7.85 7.49
N ALA A 61 -11.47 -7.01 7.85
CA ALA A 61 -10.68 -7.19 9.07
C ALA A 61 -11.49 -6.82 10.32
N THR A 62 -10.95 -7.16 11.49
CA THR A 62 -11.49 -6.74 12.79
C THR A 62 -11.55 -5.21 12.89
N VAL A 63 -12.53 -4.66 13.63
CA VAL A 63 -12.59 -3.20 13.85
C VAL A 63 -11.31 -2.76 14.58
N GLY A 64 -10.54 -1.89 13.94
CA GLY A 64 -9.26 -1.40 14.46
C GLY A 64 -8.61 -0.36 13.55
N ASN A 65 -7.41 0.04 13.92
CA ASN A 65 -6.53 0.92 13.16
C ASN A 65 -5.43 0.07 12.49
N TYR A 66 -5.18 0.30 11.20
CA TYR A 66 -4.18 -0.45 10.42
C TYR A 66 -3.22 0.50 9.70
N TRP A 67 -1.94 0.15 9.64
CA TRP A 67 -0.96 0.93 8.87
C TRP A 67 -1.16 0.76 7.38
N ILE A 68 -1.25 1.88 6.67
CA ILE A 68 -0.94 1.99 5.24
C ILE A 68 0.53 2.40 5.17
N ARG A 69 1.36 1.62 4.47
CA ARG A 69 2.80 1.81 4.39
C ARG A 69 3.21 2.12 2.96
N PHE A 70 4.06 3.13 2.81
CA PHE A 70 4.74 3.47 1.57
C PHE A 70 6.24 3.34 1.79
N LYS A 71 6.89 2.54 0.94
CA LYS A 71 8.34 2.32 1.00
C LYS A 71 8.97 2.65 -0.35
N GLY A 72 10.03 3.44 -0.33
CA GLY A 72 10.91 3.62 -1.49
C GLY A 72 11.69 2.35 -1.79
N LEU A 73 11.76 2.01 -3.08
CA LEU A 73 12.58 0.92 -3.60
C LEU A 73 13.80 1.48 -4.35
N MET A 74 14.77 0.62 -4.67
CA MET A 74 15.98 0.96 -5.42
C MET A 74 16.76 2.12 -4.76
N ASP A 75 16.96 3.23 -5.46
CA ASP A 75 17.68 4.41 -4.97
C ASP A 75 16.98 5.09 -3.77
N CYS A 76 15.73 4.71 -3.48
CA CYS A 76 15.01 5.13 -2.29
C CYS A 76 14.88 4.07 -1.21
N ASP A 77 15.53 2.92 -1.41
CA ASP A 77 15.55 1.88 -0.39
C ASP A 77 16.46 2.22 0.79
N GLU A 78 16.55 1.29 1.72
CA GLU A 78 17.23 1.48 2.99
C GLU A 78 18.74 1.74 2.88
N ARG A 79 19.34 1.44 1.72
CA ARG A 79 20.77 1.62 1.46
C ARG A 79 21.13 3.06 1.12
N PHE A 80 20.15 3.86 0.67
CA PHE A 80 20.37 5.22 0.16
C PHE A 80 19.55 6.25 0.94
N THR A 81 18.38 6.64 0.42
CA THR A 81 17.59 7.73 1.03
C THR A 81 16.65 7.27 2.14
N LYS A 82 16.45 5.95 2.31
CA LYS A 82 15.56 5.37 3.33
C LYS A 82 14.16 5.98 3.27
N ALA A 83 13.62 6.21 2.09
CA ALA A 83 12.33 6.88 1.95
C ALA A 83 11.21 5.96 2.43
N HIS A 84 10.48 6.38 3.46
CA HIS A 84 9.31 5.67 3.97
C HIS A 84 8.29 6.67 4.50
N GLN A 85 7.01 6.33 4.37
CA GLN A 85 5.91 7.09 4.95
C GLN A 85 4.77 6.16 5.35
N VAL A 86 3.94 6.61 6.28
CA VAL A 86 2.78 5.86 6.76
C VAL A 86 1.51 6.71 6.75
N ALA A 87 0.37 6.03 6.70
CA ALA A 87 -0.96 6.58 6.95
C ALA A 87 -1.81 5.54 7.72
N ILE A 88 -3.00 5.94 8.15
CA ILE A 88 -3.88 5.11 8.99
C ILE A 88 -5.15 4.76 8.22
N LEU A 89 -5.43 3.46 8.09
CA LEU A 89 -6.75 2.94 7.74
C LEU A 89 -7.53 2.69 9.04
N ARG A 90 -8.51 3.54 9.33
CA ARG A 90 -9.34 3.47 10.54
C ARG A 90 -10.73 2.92 10.22
N TYR A 91 -11.08 1.80 10.83
CA TYR A 91 -12.44 1.27 10.76
C TYR A 91 -13.39 2.14 11.57
N HIS A 92 -14.64 2.29 11.11
CA HIS A 92 -15.67 2.96 11.89
C HIS A 92 -15.87 2.25 13.25
N GLY A 93 -15.81 3.01 14.34
CA GLY A 93 -15.88 2.49 15.71
C GLY A 93 -14.51 2.16 16.34
N ALA A 94 -13.42 2.23 15.59
CA ALA A 94 -12.08 2.17 16.17
C ALA A 94 -11.70 3.51 16.85
N PRO A 95 -10.89 3.47 17.91
CA PRO A 95 -10.43 4.68 18.61
C PRO A 95 -9.60 5.59 17.72
N GLU A 96 -9.61 6.89 18.03
CA GLU A 96 -8.77 7.90 17.38
C GLU A 96 -7.34 7.85 17.90
N GLU A 97 -6.63 6.78 17.53
CA GLU A 97 -5.24 6.53 17.88
C GLU A 97 -4.49 5.92 16.70
N ASP A 98 -3.17 5.82 16.84
CA ASP A 98 -2.29 5.16 15.90
C ASP A 98 -2.41 3.62 16.02
N PRO A 99 -2.20 2.85 14.94
CA PRO A 99 -2.08 1.40 15.03
C PRO A 99 -0.94 0.99 15.98
N THR A 100 -1.20 0.01 16.84
CA THR A 100 -0.24 -0.47 17.86
C THR A 100 0.80 -1.46 17.33
N SER A 101 0.61 -1.96 16.10
CA SER A 101 1.55 -2.86 15.45
C SER A 101 2.88 -2.16 15.19
N LYS A 102 3.98 -2.89 15.40
CA LYS A 102 5.33 -2.36 15.17
C LYS A 102 5.47 -1.94 13.70
N LEU A 103 5.86 -0.68 13.51
CA LEU A 103 6.34 -0.19 12.22
C LEU A 103 7.62 -0.95 11.85
N SER A 104 7.49 -1.85 10.89
CA SER A 104 8.62 -2.45 10.19
C SER A 104 8.58 -1.95 8.75
N TYR A 105 9.69 -1.34 8.34
CA TYR A 105 9.90 -0.93 6.95
C TYR A 105 10.52 -2.06 6.12
N HIS A 106 10.81 -3.20 6.72
CA HIS A 106 11.11 -4.43 5.99
C HIS A 106 9.78 -5.10 5.61
N GLY A 107 9.55 -5.30 4.30
CA GLY A 107 8.45 -6.13 3.81
C GLY A 107 8.61 -7.58 4.22
N PRO A 108 7.59 -8.45 4.05
CA PRO A 108 7.77 -9.88 4.23
C PRO A 108 8.92 -10.34 3.32
N ALA A 109 9.86 -11.12 3.87
CA ALA A 109 10.95 -11.67 3.08
C ALA A 109 10.36 -12.41 1.88
N LYS A 110 10.70 -11.99 0.65
CA LYS A 110 10.36 -12.77 -0.53
C LYS A 110 11.07 -14.12 -0.38
N PRO A 111 10.36 -15.25 -0.42
CA PRO A 111 11.04 -16.54 -0.49
C PRO A 111 11.98 -16.49 -1.71
N HIS A 112 13.26 -16.81 -1.49
CA HIS A 112 14.17 -17.07 -2.59
C HIS A 112 13.68 -18.30 -3.37
N PRO A 113 13.79 -18.31 -4.70
CA PRO A 113 13.56 -19.52 -5.50
C PRO A 113 14.52 -20.65 -5.11
#